data_AF-A0A0N7Z3P7-F1
#
_entry.id   AF-A0A0N7Z3P7-F1
#
_cell.length_a   1.000
_cell.length_b   1.000
_cell.length_c   1.000
_cell.angle_alpha   90.00
_cell.angle_beta   90.00
_cell.angle_gamma   90.00
#
_symmetry.space_group_name_H-M   'P 1'
#
loop_
_entity.id
_entity.type
_entity.pdbx_description
1 polymer ?
#
loop_
_entity_poly.entity_id
_entity_poly.type
_entity_poly.pdbx_seq_one_letter_code
_entity_poly.pdbx_strand_id
1 'polypeptide(L)'
;MVLQTPQQLIVTWEPLPEDYPLPDDPAENIQQPALAAALTDALGANDRIQPETLIGSNFGIVASVHRKIVVKAPDWFYVPQVQPIAETVIRRSYTPNLEGAPVAVVMEFLSNEDGGELSIRSTPPYGKLHYYEQILQVPTYVTYDPYELSLEVRCLQDQRYQIQAANADGRFWIPELQLFLGIWNGERLGQRTN
;
A
#
# COMPACT_ATOMS: atom_id res chain seq x y z
N MET A 1 -20.47 -19.84 25.24
CA MET A 1 -19.42 -19.20 24.41
C MET A 1 -19.96 -19.14 23.00
N VAL A 2 -20.45 -17.98 22.55
CA VAL A 2 -21.00 -17.84 21.19
C VAL A 2 -19.81 -17.69 20.26
N LEU A 3 -19.53 -18.72 19.46
CA LEU A 3 -18.59 -18.64 18.36
C LEU A 3 -19.23 -17.70 17.34
N GLN A 4 -18.76 -16.44 17.28
CA GLN A 4 -19.10 -15.55 16.18
C GLN A 4 -18.47 -16.15 14.91
N THR A 5 -19.30 -16.70 14.03
CA THR A 5 -18.89 -17.03 12.68
C THR A 5 -18.37 -15.74 12.02
N PRO A 6 -17.18 -15.73 11.40
CA PRO A 6 -16.72 -14.53 10.70
C PRO A 6 -17.77 -14.16 9.65
N GLN A 7 -18.36 -12.98 9.79
CA GLN A 7 -19.31 -12.46 8.83
C GLN A 7 -18.59 -12.30 7.50
N GLN A 8 -19.07 -12.97 6.45
CA GLN A 8 -18.47 -12.88 5.12
C GLN A 8 -18.57 -11.43 4.63
N LEU A 9 -17.43 -10.78 4.41
CA LEU A 9 -17.37 -9.41 3.89
C LEU A 9 -17.89 -9.40 2.44
N ILE A 10 -18.91 -8.60 2.17
CA ILE A 10 -19.37 -8.34 0.80
C ILE A 10 -18.59 -7.13 0.29
N VAL A 11 -17.60 -7.38 -0.57
CA VAL A 11 -16.77 -6.36 -1.22
C VAL A 11 -17.23 -6.17 -2.67
N THR A 12 -17.46 -4.92 -3.06
CA THR A 12 -17.79 -4.52 -4.44
C THR A 12 -16.83 -3.44 -4.93
N TRP A 13 -16.65 -3.37 -6.25
CA TRP A 13 -15.72 -2.46 -6.93
C TRP A 13 -16.52 -1.48 -7.78
N GLU A 14 -17.03 -0.45 -7.13
CA GLU A 14 -17.88 0.57 -7.73
C GLU A 14 -17.06 1.86 -7.95
N PRO A 15 -17.35 2.62 -9.02
CA PRO A 15 -16.65 3.87 -9.25
C PRO A 15 -16.89 4.83 -8.07
N LEU A 16 -15.83 5.52 -7.66
CA LEU A 16 -15.94 6.57 -6.66
C LEU A 16 -16.78 7.74 -7.24
N PRO A 17 -17.83 8.21 -6.55
CA PRO A 17 -18.58 9.40 -6.99
C PRO A 17 -17.67 10.61 -7.20
N GLU A 18 -17.92 11.41 -8.24
CA GLU A 18 -17.09 12.57 -8.59
C GLU A 18 -17.05 13.64 -7.48
N ASP A 19 -18.09 13.74 -6.66
CA ASP A 19 -18.19 14.67 -5.54
C ASP A 19 -17.73 14.09 -4.20
N TYR A 20 -17.25 12.83 -4.18
CA TYR A 20 -16.80 12.20 -2.93
C TYR A 20 -15.55 12.91 -2.37
N PRO A 21 -15.55 13.29 -1.07
CA PRO A 21 -14.39 13.89 -0.45
C PRO A 21 -13.31 12.82 -0.21
N LEU A 22 -12.13 13.03 -0.78
CA LEU A 22 -10.98 12.18 -0.49
C LEU A 22 -10.27 12.67 0.79
N PRO A 23 -9.66 11.76 1.56
CA PRO A 23 -8.72 12.17 2.60
C PRO A 23 -7.61 13.02 1.94
N ASP A 24 -7.35 14.19 2.52
CA ASP A 24 -6.29 15.12 2.10
C ASP A 24 -5.51 15.54 3.36
N ASP A 25 -5.16 14.54 4.16
CA ASP A 25 -4.36 14.75 5.35
C ASP A 25 -2.91 15.00 4.93
N PRO A 26 -2.24 16.03 5.50
CA PRO A 26 -0.85 16.28 5.20
C PRO A 26 -0.01 15.07 5.61
N ALA A 27 1.04 14.78 4.84
CA ALA A 27 2.03 13.77 5.22
C ALA A 27 2.55 14.07 6.63
N GLU A 28 2.54 13.05 7.50
CA GLU A 28 2.91 13.21 8.90
C GLU A 28 4.41 13.49 9.05
N ASN A 29 5.22 13.04 8.09
CA ASN A 29 6.67 13.21 8.09
C ASN A 29 7.19 13.63 6.69
N ILE A 30 8.04 14.65 6.67
CA ILE A 30 8.70 15.18 5.46
C ILE A 30 9.59 14.17 4.73
N GLN A 31 9.96 13.06 5.37
CA GLN A 31 10.75 11.99 4.78
C GLN A 31 9.90 11.07 3.88
N GLN A 32 8.60 10.93 4.15
CA GLN A 32 7.72 9.98 3.43
C GLN A 32 7.73 10.22 1.91
N PRO A 33 7.57 11.47 1.39
CA PRO A 33 7.62 11.70 -0.05
C PRO A 33 8.98 11.36 -0.67
N ALA A 34 10.07 11.61 0.06
CA ALA A 34 11.43 11.32 -0.42
C ALA A 34 11.67 9.81 -0.50
N LEU A 35 11.17 9.03 0.48
CA LEU A 35 11.24 7.57 0.50
C LEU A 35 10.40 6.95 -0.62
N ALA A 36 9.15 7.40 -0.79
CA ALA A 36 8.26 6.96 -1.87
C ALA A 36 8.87 7.23 -3.26
N ALA A 37 9.49 8.40 -3.44
CA ALA A 37 10.22 8.73 -4.66
C ALA A 37 11.43 7.80 -4.87
N ALA A 38 12.20 7.49 -3.83
CA ALA A 38 13.36 6.59 -3.94
C ALA A 38 12.96 5.17 -4.39
N LEU A 39 11.85 4.65 -3.88
CA LEU A 39 11.29 3.36 -4.30
C LEU A 39 10.91 3.38 -5.78
N THR A 40 10.21 4.43 -6.21
CA THR A 40 9.79 4.61 -7.60
C THR A 40 10.99 4.74 -8.55
N ASP A 41 11.99 5.55 -8.17
CA ASP A 41 13.24 5.70 -8.94
C ASP A 41 13.97 4.36 -9.08
N ALA A 42 14.04 3.57 -8.00
CA ALA A 42 14.69 2.25 -8.02
C ALA A 42 13.97 1.27 -8.97
N LEU A 43 12.65 1.30 -9.04
CA LEU A 43 11.89 0.50 -10.00
C LEU A 43 12.13 0.96 -11.44
N GLY A 44 12.11 2.27 -11.68
CA GLY A 44 12.38 2.84 -13.00
C GLY A 44 13.78 2.51 -13.50
N ALA A 45 14.79 2.60 -12.65
CA ALA A 45 16.18 2.25 -12.97
C ALA A 45 16.40 0.76 -13.27
N ASN A 46 15.42 -0.10 -12.96
CA ASN A 46 15.46 -1.54 -13.21
C ASN A 46 14.37 -1.99 -14.20
N ASP A 47 13.85 -1.09 -15.03
CA ASP A 47 12.85 -1.36 -16.08
C ASP A 47 11.56 -2.03 -15.54
N ARG A 48 11.21 -1.78 -14.27
CA ARG A 48 10.03 -2.36 -13.62
C ARG A 48 8.75 -1.53 -13.75
N ILE A 49 8.84 -0.35 -14.37
CA ILE A 49 7.70 0.54 -14.61
C ILE A 49 7.35 0.48 -16.09
N GLN A 50 6.13 0.05 -16.38
CA GLN A 50 5.54 0.06 -17.73
C GLN A 50 4.50 1.17 -17.84
N PRO A 51 4.08 1.59 -19.06
CA PRO A 51 3.06 2.63 -19.23
C PRO A 51 1.74 2.34 -18.53
N GLU A 52 1.40 1.06 -18.36
CA GLU A 52 0.18 0.59 -17.69
C GLU A 52 0.38 0.39 -16.18
N THR A 53 1.57 0.59 -15.65
CA THR A 53 1.83 0.49 -14.20
C THR A 53 1.27 1.72 -13.49
N LEU A 54 0.58 1.51 -12.37
CA LEU A 54 0.22 2.59 -11.45
C LEU A 54 1.04 2.48 -10.17
N ILE A 55 1.83 3.51 -9.90
CA ILE A 55 2.50 3.75 -8.63
C ILE A 55 1.96 5.05 -8.09
N GLY A 56 1.57 5.05 -6.81
CA GLY A 56 1.05 6.24 -6.13
C GLY A 56 1.62 6.35 -4.73
N SER A 57 1.62 7.58 -4.22
CA SER A 57 2.01 7.92 -2.85
C SER A 57 0.94 8.84 -2.27
N ASN A 58 0.47 8.54 -1.06
CA ASN A 58 -0.68 9.21 -0.42
C ASN A 58 -1.87 9.35 -1.39
N PHE A 59 -2.24 8.25 -2.04
CA PHE A 59 -3.25 8.23 -3.10
C PHE A 59 -4.34 7.19 -2.82
N GLY A 60 -5.60 7.62 -2.92
CA GLY A 60 -6.75 6.84 -2.42
C GLY A 60 -7.03 5.56 -3.20
N ILE A 61 -7.04 4.43 -2.50
CA ILE A 61 -7.46 3.11 -3.00
C ILE A 61 -8.85 2.80 -2.43
N VAL A 62 -9.79 2.53 -3.34
CA VAL A 62 -11.23 2.50 -3.07
C VAL A 62 -11.79 1.09 -3.15
N ALA A 63 -12.64 0.75 -2.20
CA ALA A 63 -13.50 -0.42 -2.23
C ALA A 63 -14.84 -0.10 -1.55
N SER A 64 -15.91 -0.77 -1.96
CA SER A 64 -17.20 -0.74 -1.26
C SER A 64 -17.33 -1.99 -0.39
N VAL A 65 -17.55 -1.82 0.91
CA VAL A 65 -17.77 -2.93 1.85
C VAL A 65 -19.15 -2.80 2.48
N HIS A 66 -20.01 -3.80 2.30
CA HIS A 66 -21.41 -3.73 2.71
C HIS A 66 -22.12 -2.45 2.22
N ARG A 67 -21.88 -2.08 0.95
CA ARG A 67 -22.41 -0.86 0.28
C ARG A 67 -21.94 0.47 0.90
N LYS A 68 -20.85 0.44 1.68
CA LYS A 68 -20.20 1.65 2.19
C LYS A 68 -18.85 1.80 1.53
N ILE A 69 -18.60 2.97 0.95
CA ILE A 69 -17.30 3.33 0.39
C ILE A 69 -16.27 3.38 1.52
N VAL A 70 -15.15 2.71 1.30
CA VAL A 70 -13.97 2.73 2.15
C VAL A 70 -12.80 3.18 1.27
N VAL A 71 -12.05 4.16 1.76
CA VAL A 71 -10.86 4.69 1.08
C VAL A 71 -9.68 4.56 2.04
N LYS A 72 -8.55 4.06 1.55
CA LYS A 72 -7.25 4.11 2.23
C LYS A 72 -6.19 4.62 1.27
N ALA A 73 -5.33 5.50 1.76
CA ALA A 73 -4.22 6.06 1.01
C ALA A 73 -2.92 5.56 1.66
N PRO A 74 -2.25 4.56 1.08
CA PRO A 74 -0.94 4.15 1.56
C PRO A 74 0.14 5.15 1.17
N ASP A 75 1.24 5.15 1.91
CA ASP A 75 2.40 5.99 1.60
C ASP A 75 3.05 5.63 0.26
N TRP A 76 2.99 4.35 -0.12
CA TRP A 76 3.41 3.90 -1.44
C TRP A 76 2.65 2.63 -1.84
N PHE A 77 2.30 2.48 -3.12
CA PHE A 77 1.77 1.23 -3.64
C PHE A 77 2.16 0.97 -5.10
N TYR A 78 2.02 -0.29 -5.52
CA TYR A 78 2.26 -0.73 -6.89
C TYR A 78 1.10 -1.58 -7.42
N VAL A 79 0.61 -1.21 -8.60
CA VAL A 79 -0.33 -1.98 -9.41
C VAL A 79 0.34 -2.27 -10.75
N PRO A 80 0.51 -3.54 -11.15
CA PRO A 80 1.27 -3.89 -12.36
C PRO A 80 0.60 -3.39 -13.64
N GLN A 81 -0.73 -3.37 -13.67
CA GLN A 81 -1.50 -3.04 -14.87
C GLN A 81 -2.83 -2.37 -14.54
N VAL A 82 -3.04 -1.17 -15.06
CA VAL A 82 -4.30 -0.41 -14.98
C VAL A 82 -4.91 -0.18 -16.36
N GLN A 83 -6.21 0.08 -16.40
CA GLN A 83 -6.87 0.56 -17.60
C GLN A 83 -6.37 1.98 -17.92
N PRO A 84 -6.16 2.31 -19.20
CA PRO A 84 -5.82 3.67 -19.60
C PRO A 84 -7.00 4.60 -19.33
N ILE A 85 -6.70 5.85 -19.01
CA ILE A 85 -7.68 6.93 -18.94
C ILE A 85 -7.43 7.90 -20.10
N ALA A 86 -8.46 8.65 -20.49
CA ALA A 86 -8.29 9.69 -21.50
C ALA A 86 -7.28 10.75 -21.02
N GLU A 87 -6.47 11.30 -21.92
CA GLU A 87 -5.43 12.30 -21.59
C GLU A 87 -5.96 13.55 -20.88
N THR A 88 -7.25 13.85 -21.03
CA THR A 88 -7.93 14.98 -20.39
C THR A 88 -8.44 14.67 -18.98
N VAL A 89 -8.31 13.42 -18.51
CA VAL A 89 -8.83 12.95 -17.23
C VAL A 89 -7.67 12.70 -16.27
N ILE A 90 -7.76 13.27 -15.07
CA ILE A 90 -6.81 13.02 -13.99
C ILE A 90 -7.38 11.91 -13.11
N ARG A 91 -6.61 10.84 -12.92
CA ARG A 91 -6.98 9.80 -11.94
C ARG A 91 -6.84 10.37 -10.54
N ARG A 92 -7.95 10.48 -9.81
CA ARG A 92 -7.98 10.99 -8.42
C ARG A 92 -7.93 9.91 -7.34
N SER A 93 -8.27 8.68 -7.72
CA SER A 93 -8.29 7.50 -6.85
C SER A 93 -8.15 6.25 -7.71
N TYR A 94 -7.95 5.09 -7.08
CA TYR A 94 -7.89 3.80 -7.77
C TYR A 94 -8.85 2.79 -7.16
N THR A 95 -9.69 2.20 -7.99
CA THR A 95 -10.64 1.14 -7.63
C THR A 95 -10.18 -0.16 -8.28
N PRO A 96 -9.55 -1.07 -7.51
CA PRO A 96 -9.07 -2.35 -8.04
C PRO A 96 -10.21 -3.16 -8.67
N ASN A 97 -9.89 -4.03 -9.63
CA ASN A 97 -10.83 -4.87 -10.39
C ASN A 97 -11.82 -4.12 -11.29
N LEU A 98 -12.11 -2.84 -11.01
CA LEU A 98 -12.87 -1.96 -11.89
C LEU A 98 -11.95 -1.22 -12.87
N GLU A 99 -10.90 -0.58 -12.35
CA GLU A 99 -9.98 0.27 -13.12
C GLU A 99 -8.68 -0.46 -13.50
N GLY A 100 -8.54 -1.74 -13.17
CA GLY A 100 -7.37 -2.56 -13.52
C GLY A 100 -7.15 -3.74 -12.59
N ALA A 101 -5.89 -4.19 -12.51
CA ALA A 101 -5.45 -5.30 -11.69
C ALA A 101 -5.57 -5.02 -10.17
N PRO A 102 -5.57 -6.06 -9.33
CA PRO A 102 -5.39 -5.88 -7.89
C PRO A 102 -4.10 -5.11 -7.55
N VAL A 103 -4.10 -4.45 -6.39
CA VAL A 103 -2.89 -3.84 -5.82
C VAL A 103 -1.95 -4.96 -5.40
N ALA A 104 -0.72 -4.93 -5.90
CA ALA A 104 0.23 -6.02 -5.71
C ALA A 104 1.16 -5.78 -4.50
N VAL A 105 1.53 -4.52 -4.26
CA VAL A 105 2.35 -4.12 -3.11
C VAL A 105 1.78 -2.86 -2.47
N VAL A 106 1.76 -2.83 -1.14
CA VAL A 106 1.50 -1.62 -0.33
C VAL A 106 2.63 -1.45 0.67
N MET A 107 3.08 -0.20 0.86
CA MET A 107 4.01 0.17 1.91
C MET A 107 3.47 1.33 2.75
N GLU A 108 3.72 1.28 4.05
CA GLU A 108 3.43 2.34 5.03
C GLU A 108 4.73 2.70 5.77
N PHE A 109 4.91 3.99 6.04
CA PHE A 109 6.05 4.56 6.73
C PHE A 109 5.59 5.06 8.11
N LEU A 110 5.94 4.29 9.13
CA LEU A 110 5.42 4.42 10.48
C LEU A 110 5.72 5.80 11.08
N SER A 111 4.76 6.31 11.84
CA SER A 111 4.89 7.55 12.62
C SER A 111 4.98 7.27 14.13
N ASN A 112 5.42 8.26 14.90
CA ASN A 112 5.69 8.12 16.33
C ASN A 112 4.44 7.82 17.19
N GLU A 113 3.23 8.01 16.66
CA GLU A 113 1.94 7.87 17.38
C GLU A 113 1.18 6.60 16.96
N ASP A 114 1.91 5.49 16.85
CA ASP A 114 1.45 4.32 16.11
C ASP A 114 0.38 3.47 16.85
N GLY A 115 -0.87 3.89 16.71
CA GLY A 115 -2.06 3.08 17.06
C GLY A 115 -3.00 2.82 15.87
N GLY A 116 -2.82 3.54 14.76
CA GLY A 116 -3.73 3.54 13.60
C GLY A 116 -3.23 2.74 12.39
N GLU A 117 -1.92 2.77 12.12
CA GLU A 117 -1.37 2.28 10.84
C GLU A 117 -1.30 0.75 10.77
N LEU A 118 -1.00 0.12 11.91
CA LEU A 118 -1.06 -1.32 12.10
C LEU A 118 -2.43 -1.81 12.60
N SER A 119 -3.46 -0.95 12.58
CA SER A 119 -4.76 -1.30 13.15
C SER A 119 -5.36 -2.54 12.48
N ILE A 120 -5.56 -3.59 13.26
CA ILE A 120 -6.25 -4.84 12.86
C ILE A 120 -7.78 -4.71 12.90
N ARG A 121 -8.30 -3.49 13.13
CA ARG A 121 -9.73 -3.26 13.36
C ARG A 121 -10.56 -3.75 12.18
N SER A 122 -11.36 -4.79 12.43
CA SER A 122 -12.24 -5.45 11.47
C SER A 122 -13.65 -4.86 11.38
N THR A 123 -13.86 -3.68 11.98
CA THR A 123 -15.13 -2.95 11.94
C THR A 123 -14.92 -1.51 11.49
N PRO A 124 -15.87 -0.87 10.80
CA PRO A 124 -15.73 0.52 10.39
C PRO A 124 -15.43 1.50 11.54
N PRO A 125 -14.53 2.49 11.34
CA PRO A 125 -13.58 2.59 10.22
C PRO A 125 -12.57 1.44 10.27
N TYR A 126 -12.46 0.69 9.17
CA TYR A 126 -11.52 -0.44 9.09
C TYR A 126 -10.09 0.05 9.25
N GLY A 127 -9.27 -0.72 9.97
CA GLY A 127 -7.84 -0.43 10.08
C GLY A 127 -7.10 -0.71 8.77
N LYS A 128 -5.96 -0.05 8.55
CA LYS A 128 -5.16 -0.18 7.31
C LYS A 128 -4.75 -1.65 7.08
N LEU A 129 -4.16 -2.32 8.08
CA LEU A 129 -3.77 -3.73 7.97
C LEU A 129 -4.95 -4.64 7.60
N HIS A 130 -6.10 -4.49 8.26
CA HIS A 130 -7.30 -5.28 7.93
C HIS A 130 -7.80 -5.00 6.51
N TYR A 131 -7.78 -3.74 6.08
CA TYR A 131 -8.19 -3.34 4.74
C TYR A 131 -7.32 -3.99 3.67
N TYR A 132 -6.00 -3.96 3.83
CA TYR A 132 -5.09 -4.57 2.87
C TYR A 132 -5.14 -6.11 2.91
N GLU A 133 -5.26 -6.72 4.08
CA GLU A 133 -5.28 -8.18 4.25
C GLU A 133 -6.60 -8.81 3.79
N GLN A 134 -7.73 -8.33 4.32
CA GLN A 134 -9.03 -9.02 4.23
C GLN A 134 -9.94 -8.45 3.15
N ILE A 135 -9.78 -7.17 2.79
CA ILE A 135 -10.64 -6.51 1.80
C ILE A 135 -9.96 -6.47 0.43
N LEU A 136 -8.76 -5.91 0.34
CA LEU A 136 -8.02 -5.83 -0.92
C LEU A 136 -7.23 -7.11 -1.25
N GLN A 137 -6.86 -7.90 -0.23
CA GLN A 137 -6.00 -9.08 -0.37
C GLN A 137 -4.70 -8.76 -1.12
N VAL A 138 -4.01 -7.70 -0.69
CA VAL A 138 -2.72 -7.29 -1.28
C VAL A 138 -1.68 -8.40 -1.02
N PRO A 139 -0.99 -8.91 -2.05
CA PRO A 139 0.00 -9.97 -1.89
C PRO A 139 1.14 -9.62 -0.94
N THR A 140 1.68 -8.40 -1.03
CA THR A 140 2.81 -7.96 -0.20
C THR A 140 2.50 -6.63 0.50
N TYR A 141 2.58 -6.63 1.82
CA TYR A 141 2.43 -5.45 2.67
C TYR A 141 3.71 -5.20 3.46
N VAL A 142 4.21 -3.97 3.41
CA VAL A 142 5.47 -3.58 4.03
C VAL A 142 5.25 -2.43 4.98
N THR A 143 5.92 -2.47 6.12
CA THR A 143 6.02 -1.34 7.05
C THR A 143 7.49 -1.00 7.26
N TYR A 144 7.82 0.28 7.20
CA TYR A 144 9.15 0.78 7.52
C TYR A 144 9.06 1.74 8.70
N ASP A 145 9.82 1.44 9.74
CA ASP A 145 9.95 2.29 10.92
C ASP A 145 11.20 3.18 10.76
N PRO A 146 11.05 4.50 10.56
CA PRO A 146 12.19 5.39 10.44
C PRO A 146 12.91 5.67 11.77
N TYR A 147 12.29 5.35 12.92
CA TYR A 147 12.88 5.56 14.25
C TYR A 147 13.71 4.36 14.70
N GLU A 148 13.21 3.15 14.44
CA GLU A 148 13.95 1.91 14.71
C GLU A 148 14.83 1.46 13.55
N LEU A 149 14.70 2.09 12.38
CA LEU A 149 15.36 1.70 11.13
C LEU A 149 15.10 0.23 10.81
N SER A 150 13.84 -0.17 10.92
CA SER A 150 13.40 -1.55 10.76
C SER A 150 12.44 -1.66 9.57
N LEU A 151 12.53 -2.79 8.88
CA LEU A 151 11.68 -3.13 7.74
C LEU A 151 10.99 -4.45 8.04
N GLU A 152 9.66 -4.44 8.00
CA GLU A 152 8.86 -5.63 8.19
C GLU A 152 8.04 -5.90 6.93
N VAL A 153 8.25 -7.09 6.34
CA VAL A 153 7.54 -7.54 5.14
C VAL A 153 6.59 -8.64 5.52
N ARG A 154 5.32 -8.47 5.15
CA ARG A 154 4.26 -9.45 5.29
C ARG A 154 3.77 -9.88 3.91
N CYS A 155 3.69 -11.18 3.69
CA CYS A 155 3.11 -11.73 2.46
C CYS A 155 1.81 -12.46 2.78
N LEU A 156 0.80 -12.30 1.92
CA LEU A 156 -0.48 -12.95 2.07
C LEU A 156 -0.36 -14.43 1.70
N GLN A 157 -0.64 -15.31 2.67
CA GLN A 157 -0.62 -16.76 2.53
C GLN A 157 -1.87 -17.32 3.23
N ASP A 158 -2.64 -18.16 2.54
CA ASP A 158 -3.88 -18.73 3.08
C ASP A 158 -4.82 -17.67 3.72
N GLN A 159 -5.01 -16.54 3.03
CA GLN A 159 -5.86 -15.40 3.44
C GLN A 159 -5.39 -14.64 4.68
N ARG A 160 -4.12 -14.84 5.10
CA ARG A 160 -3.52 -14.13 6.24
C ARG A 160 -2.11 -13.67 5.92
N TYR A 161 -1.72 -12.54 6.47
CA TYR A 161 -0.37 -12.07 6.38
C TYR A 161 0.57 -12.92 7.25
N GLN A 162 1.65 -13.38 6.63
CA GLN A 162 2.77 -14.04 7.30
C GLN A 162 3.99 -13.14 7.22
N ILE A 163 4.64 -12.91 8.36
CA ILE A 163 5.91 -12.16 8.41
C ILE A 163 6.98 -12.97 7.67
N GLN A 164 7.68 -12.29 6.77
CA GLN A 164 8.77 -12.87 6.01
C GLN A 164 10.10 -12.68 6.73
N ALA A 165 11.03 -13.59 6.50
CA ALA A 165 12.41 -13.45 6.98
C ALA A 165 13.27 -12.77 5.89
N ALA A 166 14.10 -11.84 6.31
CA ALA A 166 15.14 -11.29 5.44
C ALA A 166 16.21 -12.36 5.14
N ASN A 167 16.90 -12.19 4.02
CA ASN A 167 18.10 -12.96 3.71
C ASN A 167 19.29 -12.53 4.60
N ALA A 168 20.46 -13.14 4.40
CA ALA A 168 21.68 -12.85 5.17
C ALA A 168 22.15 -11.38 5.08
N ASP A 169 21.76 -10.66 4.02
CA ASP A 169 22.08 -9.25 3.80
C ASP A 169 21.00 -8.29 4.33
N GLY A 170 20.00 -8.79 5.05
CA GLY A 170 18.88 -7.98 5.54
C GLY A 170 17.89 -7.56 4.45
N ARG A 171 17.79 -8.32 3.35
CA ARG A 171 16.92 -8.01 2.21
C ARG A 171 15.80 -9.04 2.04
N PHE A 172 14.65 -8.56 1.60
CA PHE A 172 13.45 -9.35 1.36
C PHE A 172 13.21 -9.48 -0.13
N TRP A 173 12.94 -10.69 -0.61
CA TRP A 173 12.50 -10.87 -2.00
C TRP A 173 11.04 -10.44 -2.13
N ILE A 174 10.75 -9.53 -3.07
CA ILE A 174 9.39 -9.07 -3.37
C ILE A 174 8.99 -9.65 -4.75
N PRO A 175 8.21 -10.74 -4.79
CA PRO A 175 7.88 -11.44 -6.04
C PRO A 175 7.23 -10.53 -7.09
N GLU A 176 6.34 -9.63 -6.65
CA GLU A 176 5.57 -8.73 -7.51
C GLU A 176 6.46 -7.73 -8.25
N LEU A 177 7.57 -7.34 -7.63
CA LEU A 177 8.55 -6.39 -8.20
C LEU A 177 9.73 -7.11 -8.85
N GLN A 178 9.88 -8.42 -8.62
CA GLN A 178 11.03 -9.22 -9.02
C GLN A 178 12.37 -8.58 -8.60
N LEU A 179 12.40 -8.04 -7.39
CA LEU A 179 13.54 -7.35 -6.82
C LEU A 179 13.65 -7.64 -5.32
N PHE A 180 14.84 -7.40 -4.78
CA PHE A 180 15.06 -7.39 -3.34
C PHE A 180 14.79 -5.99 -2.79
N LEU A 181 14.04 -5.93 -1.69
CA LEU A 181 13.83 -4.74 -0.88
C LEU A 181 14.72 -4.81 0.38
N GLY A 182 15.34 -3.71 0.76
CA GLY A 182 16.12 -3.63 1.99
C GLY A 182 16.47 -2.19 2.31
N ILE A 183 17.02 -1.97 3.49
CA ILE A 183 17.45 -0.65 3.94
C ILE A 183 18.77 -0.30 3.26
N TRP A 184 18.81 0.86 2.63
CA TRP A 184 19.99 1.37 1.96
C TRP A 184 20.66 2.47 2.80
N ASN A 185 21.96 2.34 2.99
CA ASN A 185 22.79 3.31 3.70
C ASN A 185 23.57 4.15 2.69
N GLY A 186 23.25 5.44 2.60
CA GLY A 186 23.96 6.36 1.73
C GLY A 186 23.32 7.75 1.69
N GLU A 187 23.74 8.56 0.72
CA GLU A 187 23.26 9.93 0.55
C GLU A 187 22.47 10.07 -0.75
N ARG A 188 21.23 10.55 -0.65
CA ARG A 188 20.36 10.86 -1.79
C ARG A 188 19.83 12.28 -1.64
N LEU A 189 20.04 13.11 -2.66
CA LEU A 189 19.60 14.52 -2.68
C LEU A 189 20.09 15.32 -1.44
N GLY A 190 21.29 15.01 -0.95
CA GLY A 190 21.87 15.65 0.25
C GLY A 190 21.29 15.16 1.59
N GLN A 191 20.40 14.16 1.57
CA GLN A 191 19.87 13.50 2.77
C GLN A 191 20.59 12.18 2.97
N ARG A 192 21.12 11.97 4.18
CA ARG A 192 21.70 10.68 4.57
C ARG A 192 20.64 9.83 5.27
N THR A 193 20.50 8.59 4.81
CA THR A 193 19.93 7.53 5.64
C THR A 193 21.02 7.10 6.62
N ASN A 194 20.86 7.47 7.89
CA ASN A 194 21.71 7.00 8.99
C ASN A 194 21.19 5.67 9.51
#